data_AF-A0A7S2R9Y2-F1
#
_entry.id   AF-A0A7S2R9Y2-F1
#
_cell.length_a   1.000
_cell.length_b   1.000
_cell.length_c   1.000
_cell.angle_alpha   90.00
_cell.angle_beta   90.00
_cell.angle_gamma   90.00
#
_symmetry.space_group_name_H-M   'P 1'
#
loop_
_entity.id
_entity.type
_entity.pdbx_description
1 polymer ?
#
loop_
_entity_poly.entity_id
_entity_poly.type
_entity_poly.pdbx_seq_one_letter_code
_entity_poly.pdbx_strand_id
1 'polypeptide(L)'
;RDSLEAFAWASILNTHAPDFLARNEPRVSGWVSLVAEGNTREGLLAILEQTHVEDPDHPDHALRHAAHVRKAGSVQGAVICGGKDIVCNVATAGQLAETAGWWAQQPADPNQHQAGAHDSQSRTMATPPPPPAAIVFPQCGHAVPLEDPTRWRKAVLEFLDEGTLPPPPSGGGSPEVPKQ
;
A
#
# COMPACT_ATOMS: atom_id res chain seq x y z
N ARG A 1 -2.35 -32.81 -6.86
CA ARG A 1 -2.64 -31.79 -7.90
C ARG A 1 -3.84 -30.96 -7.48
N ASP A 2 -4.95 -31.60 -7.10
CA ASP A 2 -6.20 -30.96 -6.67
C ASP A 2 -6.02 -29.93 -5.53
N SER A 3 -5.08 -30.18 -4.60
CA SER A 3 -4.76 -29.23 -3.53
C SER A 3 -4.10 -27.94 -4.01
N LEU A 4 -3.32 -27.99 -5.10
CA LEU A 4 -2.64 -26.82 -5.67
C LEU A 4 -3.57 -25.96 -6.52
N GLU A 5 -4.50 -26.58 -7.25
CA GLU A 5 -5.52 -25.86 -8.00
C GLU A 5 -6.47 -25.11 -7.06
N ALA A 6 -6.92 -25.76 -5.98
CA ALA A 6 -7.73 -25.09 -4.96
C ALA A 6 -6.99 -23.91 -4.30
N PHE A 7 -5.70 -24.09 -3.98
CA PHE A 7 -4.86 -23.02 -3.47
C PHE A 7 -4.71 -21.86 -4.47
N ALA A 8 -4.46 -22.16 -5.74
CA ALA A 8 -4.31 -21.17 -6.79
C ALA A 8 -5.60 -20.37 -7.01
N TRP A 9 -6.76 -21.04 -7.02
CA TRP A 9 -8.06 -20.37 -7.05
C TRP A 9 -8.23 -19.39 -5.89
N ALA A 10 -8.02 -19.86 -4.66
CA ALA A 10 -8.15 -19.00 -3.48
C ALA A 10 -7.18 -17.80 -3.54
N SER A 11 -5.93 -18.05 -3.95
CA SER A 11 -4.91 -17.00 -4.06
C SER A 11 -5.30 -15.94 -5.10
N ILE A 12 -5.72 -16.34 -6.30
CA ILE A 12 -6.13 -15.42 -7.36
C ILE A 12 -7.36 -14.61 -6.96
N LEU A 13 -8.35 -15.25 -6.35
CA LEU A 13 -9.58 -14.59 -5.90
C LEU A 13 -9.33 -13.59 -4.77
N ASN A 14 -8.40 -13.88 -3.86
CA ASN A 14 -8.06 -13.00 -2.75
C ASN A 14 -7.06 -11.89 -3.15
N THR A 15 -6.30 -12.09 -4.24
CA THR A 15 -5.30 -11.12 -4.71
C THR A 15 -5.93 -10.02 -5.56
N HIS A 16 -6.94 -10.34 -6.37
CA HIS A 16 -7.44 -9.42 -7.39
C HIS A 16 -8.79 -8.77 -7.08
N ALA A 17 -8.99 -7.53 -7.54
CA ALA A 17 -10.31 -6.91 -7.41
C ALA A 17 -11.40 -7.67 -8.20
N PRO A 18 -12.65 -7.70 -7.71
CA PRO A 18 -13.76 -8.35 -8.42
C PRO A 18 -13.94 -7.86 -9.87
N ASP A 19 -13.84 -6.55 -10.10
CA ASP A 19 -13.99 -5.99 -11.45
C ASP A 19 -12.84 -6.41 -12.38
N PHE A 20 -11.62 -6.59 -11.86
CA PHE A 20 -10.50 -7.09 -12.64
C PHE A 20 -10.71 -8.56 -13.01
N LEU A 21 -11.18 -9.37 -12.06
CA LEU A 21 -11.51 -10.78 -12.28
C LEU A 21 -12.63 -10.93 -13.30
N ALA A 22 -13.71 -10.14 -13.20
CA ALA A 22 -14.81 -10.17 -14.15
C ALA A 22 -14.35 -9.86 -15.58
N ARG A 23 -13.48 -8.86 -15.77
CA ARG A 23 -12.91 -8.53 -17.09
C ARG A 23 -11.98 -9.61 -17.64
N ASN A 24 -11.40 -10.44 -16.79
CA ASN A 24 -10.43 -11.47 -17.16
C ASN A 24 -10.95 -12.89 -16.96
N GLU A 25 -12.25 -13.08 -16.70
CA GLU A 25 -12.86 -14.37 -16.37
C GLU A 25 -12.42 -15.51 -17.31
N PRO A 26 -12.40 -15.33 -18.66
CA PRO A 26 -11.98 -16.40 -19.57
C PRO A 26 -10.52 -16.86 -19.40
N ARG A 27 -9.68 -16.07 -18.72
CA ARG A 27 -8.24 -16.32 -18.52
C ARG A 27 -7.93 -16.93 -17.15
N VAL A 28 -8.84 -16.78 -16.17
CA VAL A 28 -8.56 -17.13 -14.77
C VAL A 28 -8.24 -18.61 -14.61
N SER A 29 -8.98 -19.50 -15.28
CA SER A 29 -8.70 -20.94 -15.25
C SER A 29 -7.31 -21.27 -15.83
N GLY A 30 -6.87 -20.56 -16.87
CA GLY A 30 -5.53 -20.69 -17.42
C GLY A 30 -4.44 -20.27 -16.43
N TRP A 31 -4.66 -19.21 -15.65
CA TRP A 31 -3.74 -18.81 -14.59
C TRP A 31 -3.67 -19.84 -13.47
N VAL A 32 -4.80 -20.40 -13.07
CA VAL A 32 -4.86 -21.48 -12.07
C VAL A 32 -4.05 -22.71 -12.54
N SER A 33 -4.27 -23.15 -13.77
CA SER A 33 -3.50 -24.26 -14.35
C SER A 33 -2.01 -23.97 -14.38
N LEU A 34 -1.63 -22.75 -14.80
CA LEU A 34 -0.22 -22.34 -14.82
C LEU A 34 0.43 -22.40 -13.43
N VAL A 35 -0.27 -21.94 -12.39
CA VAL A 35 0.24 -22.03 -11.00
C VAL A 35 0.35 -23.48 -10.56
N ALA A 36 -0.68 -24.30 -10.80
CA ALA A 36 -0.70 -25.69 -10.35
C ALA A 36 0.32 -26.59 -11.09
N GLU A 37 0.62 -26.29 -12.36
CA GLU A 37 1.58 -27.04 -13.17
C GLU A 37 3.03 -26.54 -12.96
N GLY A 38 3.20 -25.25 -12.70
CA GLY A 38 4.51 -24.63 -12.54
C GLY A 38 5.13 -24.76 -11.15
N ASN A 39 4.39 -25.27 -10.16
CA ASN A 39 4.82 -25.28 -8.76
C ASN A 39 4.62 -26.63 -8.08
N THR A 40 5.39 -26.88 -7.02
CA THR A 40 5.17 -27.98 -6.08
C THR A 40 4.58 -27.45 -4.78
N ARG A 41 3.94 -28.32 -4.01
CA ARG A 41 3.42 -27.98 -2.68
C ARG A 41 4.54 -27.54 -1.75
N GLU A 42 5.64 -28.28 -1.75
CA GLU A 42 6.81 -28.03 -0.91
C GLU A 42 7.45 -26.68 -1.26
N GLY A 43 7.53 -26.34 -2.55
CA GLY A 43 8.05 -25.05 -2.99
C GLY A 43 7.19 -23.87 -2.55
N LEU A 44 5.87 -23.99 -2.71
CA LEU A 44 4.95 -22.94 -2.25
C LEU A 44 4.94 -22.80 -0.73
N LEU A 45 4.98 -23.91 0.02
CA LEU A 45 5.10 -23.85 1.48
C LEU A 45 6.39 -23.19 1.92
N ALA A 46 7.53 -23.51 1.30
CA ALA A 46 8.80 -22.88 1.61
C ALA A 46 8.76 -21.34 1.36
N ILE A 47 8.06 -20.88 0.32
CA ILE A 47 7.86 -19.45 0.07
C ILE A 47 6.94 -18.82 1.13
N LEU A 48 5.85 -19.49 1.48
CA LEU A 48 4.89 -18.98 2.47
C LEU A 48 5.53 -18.85 3.87
N GLU A 49 6.32 -19.85 4.26
CA GLU A 49 7.10 -19.85 5.51
C GLU A 49 8.11 -18.70 5.60
N GLN A 50 8.58 -18.19 4.45
CA GLN A 50 9.52 -17.06 4.39
C GLN A 50 8.85 -15.70 4.33
N THR A 51 7.58 -15.62 3.91
CA THR A 51 6.93 -14.34 3.56
C THR A 51 5.87 -13.90 4.57
N HIS A 52 5.35 -14.80 5.42
CA HIS A 52 4.32 -14.48 6.41
C HIS A 52 4.85 -14.59 7.84
N VAL A 53 5.49 -13.52 8.30
CA VAL A 53 5.88 -13.38 9.70
C VAL A 53 4.76 -12.64 10.44
N GLU A 54 3.93 -13.39 11.19
CA GLU A 54 2.84 -12.81 12.00
C GLU A 54 3.30 -12.30 13.37
N ASP A 55 4.42 -12.84 13.88
CA ASP A 55 4.97 -12.42 15.16
C ASP A 55 5.54 -10.99 15.06
N PRO A 56 4.96 -9.99 15.76
CA PRO A 56 5.42 -8.61 15.72
C PRO A 56 6.85 -8.43 16.27
N ASP A 57 7.35 -9.38 17.07
CA ASP A 57 8.69 -9.34 17.64
C ASP A 57 9.75 -9.98 16.73
N HIS A 58 9.34 -10.78 15.74
CA HIS A 58 10.25 -11.45 14.82
C HIS A 58 11.01 -10.42 13.96
N PRO A 59 12.33 -10.57 13.76
CA PRO A 59 13.18 -9.57 13.10
C PRO A 59 12.70 -9.13 11.71
N ASP A 60 12.06 -10.03 10.97
CA ASP A 60 11.58 -9.79 9.61
C ASP A 60 10.13 -9.30 9.52
N HIS A 61 9.50 -8.95 10.65
CA HIS A 61 8.15 -8.38 10.65
C HIS A 61 8.12 -7.01 9.95
N ALA A 62 7.15 -6.78 9.07
CA ALA A 62 7.09 -5.60 8.20
C ALA A 62 7.14 -4.26 8.97
N LEU A 63 6.44 -4.14 10.10
CA LEU A 63 6.48 -2.93 10.92
C LEU A 63 7.86 -2.67 11.56
N ARG A 64 8.63 -3.71 11.84
CA ARG A 64 10.01 -3.53 12.35
C ARG A 64 10.93 -3.02 11.26
N HIS A 65 10.80 -3.56 10.04
CA HIS A 65 11.52 -3.02 8.89
C HIS A 65 11.18 -1.55 8.66
N ALA A 66 9.89 -1.18 8.70
CA ALA A 66 9.47 0.22 8.61
C ALA A 66 10.09 1.09 9.71
N ALA A 67 10.08 0.64 10.96
CA ALA A 67 10.71 1.36 12.07
C ALA A 67 12.24 1.51 11.91
N HIS A 68 12.91 0.48 11.38
CA HIS A 68 14.33 0.54 11.05
C HIS A 68 14.64 1.53 9.93
N VAL A 69 13.84 1.53 8.86
CA VAL A 69 13.93 2.51 7.77
C VAL A 69 13.81 3.93 8.33
N ARG A 70 12.82 4.17 9.18
CA ARG A 70 12.66 5.46 9.87
C ARG A 70 13.90 5.83 10.70
N LYS A 71 14.40 4.90 11.51
CA LYS A 71 15.57 5.11 12.38
C LYS A 71 16.85 5.41 11.59
N ALA A 72 17.00 4.82 10.40
CA ALA A 72 18.13 5.08 9.51
C ALA A 72 18.18 6.52 8.99
N GLY A 73 17.10 7.32 9.19
CA GLY A 73 17.07 8.74 8.84
C GLY A 73 17.10 9.03 7.34
N SER A 74 16.96 7.99 6.52
CA SER A 74 16.99 8.05 5.06
C SER A 74 15.82 7.26 4.52
N VAL A 75 14.75 7.95 4.13
CA VAL A 75 14.14 7.88 2.77
C VAL A 75 12.79 8.60 2.79
N GLN A 76 12.59 9.51 1.82
CA GLN A 76 11.24 9.77 1.32
C GLN A 76 10.71 8.45 0.74
N GLY A 77 9.49 8.08 1.07
CA GLY A 77 8.89 6.84 0.61
C GLY A 77 7.38 6.94 0.54
N ALA A 78 6.79 5.92 -0.07
CA ALA A 78 5.35 5.79 -0.21
C ALA A 78 4.96 4.33 -0.16
N VAL A 79 3.75 4.09 0.35
CA VAL A 79 3.13 2.77 0.28
C VAL A 79 2.04 2.83 -0.77
N ILE A 80 2.07 1.94 -1.75
CA ILE A 80 1.00 1.79 -2.74
C ILE A 80 0.13 0.60 -2.32
N CYS A 81 -1.19 0.79 -2.29
CA CYS A 81 -2.11 -0.31 -2.01
C CYS A 81 -3.40 -0.23 -2.84
N GLY A 82 -4.03 -1.37 -3.05
CA GLY A 82 -5.35 -1.47 -3.65
C GLY A 82 -6.45 -1.17 -2.64
N GLY A 83 -7.46 -0.39 -3.04
CA GLY A 83 -8.62 -0.11 -2.20
C GLY A 83 -9.56 -1.30 -2.00
N LYS A 84 -9.39 -2.38 -2.79
CA LYS A 84 -10.11 -3.66 -2.66
C LYS A 84 -9.21 -4.79 -2.17
N ASP A 85 -7.99 -4.48 -1.75
CA ASP A 85 -7.06 -5.46 -1.20
C ASP A 85 -7.56 -5.95 0.17
N ILE A 86 -7.78 -7.26 0.28
CA ILE A 86 -8.20 -7.93 1.52
C ILE A 86 -7.03 -8.59 2.25
N VAL A 87 -5.87 -8.75 1.59
CA VAL A 87 -4.65 -9.32 2.16
C VAL A 87 -3.88 -8.24 2.91
N CYS A 88 -3.67 -7.08 2.27
CA CYS A 88 -3.02 -5.91 2.86
C CYS A 88 -3.91 -4.68 2.68
N ASN A 89 -4.95 -4.57 3.51
CA ASN A 89 -5.93 -3.51 3.39
C ASN A 89 -5.32 -2.10 3.60
N VAL A 90 -6.10 -1.07 3.25
CA VAL A 90 -5.69 0.33 3.34
C VAL A 90 -5.24 0.74 4.76
N ALA A 91 -5.86 0.18 5.80
CA ALA A 91 -5.47 0.50 7.18
C ALA A 91 -4.08 -0.05 7.51
N THR A 92 -3.79 -1.31 7.13
CA THR A 92 -2.46 -1.93 7.29
C THR A 92 -1.39 -1.18 6.50
N ALA A 93 -1.69 -0.80 5.25
CA ALA A 93 -0.80 0.02 4.43
C ALA A 93 -0.53 1.40 5.06
N GLY A 94 -1.56 2.04 5.62
CA GLY A 94 -1.44 3.30 6.35
C GLY A 94 -0.57 3.18 7.60
N GLN A 95 -0.75 2.12 8.39
CA GLN A 95 0.08 1.83 9.56
C GLN A 95 1.56 1.63 9.18
N LEU A 96 1.82 0.95 8.06
CA LEU A 96 3.18 0.75 7.56
C LEU A 96 3.84 2.08 7.18
N ALA A 97 3.12 2.94 6.44
CA ALA A 97 3.60 4.27 6.05
C ALA A 97 3.85 5.17 7.27
N GLU A 98 2.94 5.17 8.25
CA GLU A 98 3.10 5.91 9.51
C GLU A 98 4.32 5.43 10.30
N THR A 99 4.49 4.11 10.40
CA THR A 99 5.62 3.50 11.11
C THR A 99 6.95 3.88 10.45
N ALA A 100 6.98 3.90 9.11
CA ALA A 100 8.14 4.33 8.33
C ALA A 100 8.40 5.85 8.41
N GLY A 101 7.47 6.64 8.94
CA GLY A 101 7.56 8.09 8.93
C GLY A 101 7.43 8.68 7.53
N TRP A 102 6.70 7.99 6.65
CA TRP A 102 6.40 8.44 5.29
C TRP A 102 5.08 9.21 5.30
N TRP A 103 5.20 10.52 5.51
CA TRP A 103 4.10 11.46 5.49
C TRP A 103 3.92 11.95 4.06
N ALA A 104 2.67 12.11 3.60
CA ALA A 104 2.46 12.94 2.43
C ALA A 104 2.95 14.34 2.79
N GLN A 105 3.98 14.84 2.09
CA GLN A 105 4.31 16.26 2.18
C GLN A 105 3.03 17.02 1.82
N GLN A 106 2.51 17.85 2.73
CA GLN A 106 1.54 18.84 2.28
C GLN A 106 2.25 19.67 1.19
N PRO A 107 1.56 20.03 0.10
CA PRO A 107 2.08 21.08 -0.76
C PRO A 107 2.40 22.25 0.16
N ALA A 108 3.65 22.75 0.08
CA ALA A 108 4.09 23.87 0.89
C ALA A 108 3.02 24.96 0.81
N ASP A 109 2.50 25.40 1.95
CA ASP A 109 1.53 26.49 1.98
C ASP A 109 2.19 27.70 1.29
N PRO A 110 1.68 28.15 0.13
CA PRO A 110 2.28 29.27 -0.59
C PRO A 110 2.26 30.57 0.22
N ASN A 111 1.51 30.63 1.33
CA ASN A 111 1.49 31.76 2.26
C ASN A 111 2.48 31.66 3.43
N GLN A 112 3.33 30.63 3.53
CA GLN A 112 4.34 30.54 4.61
C GLN A 112 5.58 31.43 4.41
N HIS A 113 5.65 32.20 3.33
CA HIS A 113 6.66 33.24 3.18
C HIS A 113 6.12 34.59 3.66
N GLN A 114 6.72 35.10 4.74
CA GLN A 114 6.60 36.44 5.32
C GLN A 114 5.48 36.67 6.33
N ALA A 115 5.73 36.29 7.59
CA ALA A 115 5.21 37.05 8.72
C ALA A 115 6.35 37.28 9.72
N GLY A 116 6.75 38.54 9.83
CA GLY A 116 7.84 39.01 10.67
C GLY A 116 7.55 38.87 12.16
N ALA A 117 8.63 39.01 12.93
CA ALA A 117 8.67 39.05 14.38
C ALA A 117 7.59 39.96 14.97
N HIS A 118 6.66 39.42 15.76
CA HIS A 118 6.14 40.01 17.00
C HIS A 118 5.15 39.03 17.69
N ASP A 119 5.27 38.95 19.02
CA ASP A 119 4.33 38.43 20.03
C ASP A 119 3.99 36.93 20.15
N SER A 120 4.72 36.31 21.08
CA SER A 120 4.26 35.55 22.26
C SER A 120 2.77 35.14 22.37
N GLN A 121 2.59 33.82 22.49
CA GLN A 121 1.49 33.12 23.19
C GLN A 121 0.11 33.07 22.50
N SER A 122 0.06 32.53 21.29
CA SER A 122 -1.09 31.74 20.85
C SER A 122 -0.68 30.28 20.74
N ARG A 123 -1.22 29.44 21.63
CA ARG A 123 -1.15 27.97 21.55
C ARG A 123 -1.99 27.57 20.35
N THR A 124 -1.41 27.67 19.16
CA THR A 124 -2.01 27.17 17.93
C THR A 124 -2.35 25.70 18.15
N MET A 125 -3.63 25.37 18.01
CA MET A 125 -4.08 24.00 17.91
C MET A 125 -3.26 23.37 16.80
N ALA A 126 -2.32 22.50 17.16
CA ALA A 126 -1.45 21.85 16.21
C ALA A 126 -2.36 21.21 15.15
N THR A 127 -2.26 21.71 13.91
CA THR A 127 -2.93 21.10 12.78
C THR A 127 -2.58 19.61 12.80
N PRO A 128 -3.57 18.70 12.72
CA PRO A 128 -3.28 17.28 12.72
C PRO A 128 -2.27 17.00 11.60
N PRO A 129 -1.27 16.12 11.85
CA PRO A 129 -0.30 15.78 10.84
C PRO A 129 -1.03 15.29 9.58
N PRO A 130 -0.52 15.62 8.37
CA PRO A 130 -1.13 15.16 7.14
C PRO A 130 -1.22 13.63 7.14
N PRO A 131 -2.22 13.06 6.43
CA PRO A 131 -2.36 11.61 6.35
C PRO A 131 -1.08 10.97 5.78
N PRO A 132 -0.78 9.72 6.19
CA PRO A 132 0.39 8.99 5.71
C PRO A 132 0.38 8.87 4.17
N ALA A 133 1.57 8.72 3.58
CA ALA A 133 1.82 8.58 2.15
C ALA A 133 1.36 7.22 1.57
N ALA A 134 0.14 6.80 1.90
CA ALA A 134 -0.50 5.66 1.26
C ALA A 134 -1.19 6.13 -0.03
N ILE A 135 -0.66 5.75 -1.19
CA ILE A 135 -1.33 5.97 -2.47
C ILE A 135 -2.31 4.82 -2.67
N VAL A 136 -3.60 5.14 -2.52
CA VAL A 136 -4.69 4.17 -2.64
C VAL A 136 -5.22 4.13 -4.07
N PHE A 137 -5.29 2.92 -4.64
CA PHE A 137 -5.92 2.66 -5.94
C PHE A 137 -7.30 2.04 -5.72
N PRO A 138 -8.38 2.84 -5.69
CA PRO A 138 -9.66 2.44 -5.09
C PRO A 138 -10.35 1.23 -5.75
N GLN A 139 -10.02 0.93 -7.01
CA GLN A 139 -10.61 -0.16 -7.79
C GLN A 139 -9.67 -1.35 -7.98
N CYS A 140 -8.47 -1.32 -7.37
CA CYS A 140 -7.49 -2.39 -7.47
C CYS A 140 -7.52 -3.29 -6.24
N GLY A 141 -7.20 -4.57 -6.44
CA GLY A 141 -6.83 -5.51 -5.40
C GLY A 141 -5.37 -5.36 -5.00
N HIS A 142 -4.78 -6.43 -4.48
CA HIS A 142 -3.39 -6.50 -4.02
C HIS A 142 -2.39 -6.21 -5.15
N ALA A 143 -2.66 -6.71 -6.36
CA ALA A 143 -1.73 -6.61 -7.49
C ALA A 143 -1.92 -5.33 -8.33
N VAL A 144 -1.83 -4.15 -7.71
CA VAL A 144 -2.00 -2.83 -8.38
C VAL A 144 -1.27 -2.70 -9.73
N PRO A 145 0.01 -3.11 -9.88
CA PRO A 145 0.72 -2.99 -11.16
C PRO A 145 0.10 -3.79 -12.31
N LEU A 146 -0.65 -4.86 -12.00
CA LEU A 146 -1.34 -5.68 -13.00
C LEU A 146 -2.73 -5.14 -13.32
N GLU A 147 -3.41 -4.55 -12.33
CA GLU A 147 -4.80 -4.12 -12.45
C GLU A 147 -4.97 -2.71 -13.02
N ASP A 148 -4.03 -1.81 -12.70
CA ASP A 148 -3.97 -0.44 -13.23
C ASP A 148 -2.52 -0.05 -13.55
N PRO A 149 -1.89 -0.70 -14.56
CA PRO A 149 -0.48 -0.52 -14.89
C PRO A 149 -0.15 0.93 -15.25
N THR A 150 -1.10 1.64 -15.90
CA THR A 150 -0.90 3.01 -16.35
C THR A 150 -0.78 3.96 -15.17
N ARG A 151 -1.75 3.94 -14.23
CA ARG A 151 -1.68 4.83 -13.07
C ARG A 151 -0.59 4.42 -12.10
N TRP A 152 -0.34 3.11 -11.93
CA TRP A 152 0.77 2.63 -11.11
C TRP A 152 2.11 3.15 -11.64
N ARG A 153 2.38 2.96 -12.93
CA ARG A 153 3.62 3.45 -13.57
C ARG A 153 3.76 4.95 -13.42
N LYS A 154 2.69 5.70 -13.64
CA LYS A 154 2.69 7.15 -13.47
C LYS A 154 3.09 7.55 -12.04
N ALA A 155 2.47 6.94 -11.02
CA ALA A 155 2.78 7.22 -9.62
C ALA A 155 4.23 6.89 -9.25
N VAL A 156 4.77 5.78 -9.79
CA VAL A 156 6.18 5.41 -9.57
C VAL A 156 7.12 6.42 -10.23
N LEU A 157 6.85 6.83 -11.47
CA LEU A 157 7.69 7.81 -12.17
C LEU A 157 7.65 9.18 -11.48
N GLU A 158 6.47 9.66 -11.08
CA GLU A 158 6.33 10.92 -10.33
C GLU A 158 7.13 10.89 -9.02
N PHE A 159 7.06 9.77 -8.28
CA PHE A 159 7.87 9.59 -7.07
C PHE A 159 9.39 9.61 -7.34
N LEU A 160 9.84 8.97 -8.41
CA LEU A 160 11.27 8.88 -8.77
C LEU A 160 11.81 10.18 -9.34
N ASP A 161 11.03 10.89 -10.15
CA ASP A 161 11.47 12.09 -10.87
C ASP A 161 11.42 13.34 -9.98
N GLU A 162 10.37 13.48 -9.16
CA GLU A 162 10.13 14.72 -8.41
C GLU A 162 10.56 14.62 -6.93
N GLY A 163 10.80 13.42 -6.41
CA GLY A 163 10.94 13.19 -4.97
C GLY A 163 9.68 13.56 -4.18
N THR A 164 8.58 13.82 -4.89
CA THR A 164 7.28 14.19 -4.33
C THR A 164 6.23 13.21 -4.83
N LEU A 165 5.24 12.93 -3.98
CA LEU A 165 4.13 12.07 -4.36
C LEU A 165 3.06 12.89 -5.06
N PRO A 166 2.37 12.33 -6.07
CA PRO A 166 1.21 12.98 -6.63
C PRO A 166 0.16 13.24 -5.53
N PRO A 167 -0.52 14.39 -5.55
CA PRO A 167 -1.56 14.68 -4.58
C PRO A 167 -2.65 13.59 -4.63
N PRO A 168 -3.28 13.24 -3.49
CA PRO A 168 -4.39 12.29 -3.49
C PRO A 168 -5.49 12.77 -4.44
N PRO A 169 -6.21 11.86 -5.13
CA PRO A 169 -7.26 12.25 -6.05
C PRO A 169 -8.32 13.07 -5.31
N SER A 170 -8.61 14.27 -5.84
CA SER A 170 -9.45 15.30 -5.21
C SER A 170 -10.94 14.95 -5.06
N GLY A 171 -11.31 13.67 -5.03
CA GLY A 171 -12.70 13.20 -5.12
C GLY A 171 -13.10 12.07 -4.18
N GLY A 172 -12.26 11.66 -3.23
CA GLY A 172 -12.62 10.67 -2.21
C GLY A 172 -12.82 11.35 -0.87
N GLY A 173 -14.06 11.46 -0.39
CA GLY A 173 -14.31 11.76 1.02
C GLY A 173 -13.52 10.78 1.89
N SER A 174 -12.92 11.26 2.99
CA SER A 174 -12.19 10.41 3.92
C SER A 174 -12.99 9.13 4.18
N PRO A 175 -12.39 7.93 4.02
CA PRO A 175 -13.10 6.72 4.36
C PRO A 175 -13.52 6.83 5.83
N GLU A 176 -14.83 6.81 6.08
CA GLU A 176 -15.34 6.65 7.43
C GLU A 176 -14.77 5.33 7.95
N VAL A 177 -13.84 5.43 8.91
CA VAL A 177 -13.40 4.27 9.67
C VAL A 177 -14.63 3.77 10.41
N PRO A 178 -15.10 2.54 10.15
CA PRO A 178 -16.25 2.00 10.87
C PRO A 178 -15.91 1.99 12.36
N LYS A 179 -16.72 2.67 13.17
CA LYS A 179 -16.65 2.53 14.63
C LYS A 179 -17.07 1.10 14.96
N GLN A 180 -16.15 0.31 15.51
CA GLN A 180 -16.45 -0.99 16.10
C GLN A 180 -17.29 -0.82 17.37
#